data_AF-A0A0A2UVT8-F1
#
_entry.id   AF-A0A0A2UVT8-F1
#
_cell.length_a   1.000
_cell.length_b   1.000
_cell.length_c   1.000
_cell.angle_alpha   90.00
_cell.angle_beta   90.00
_cell.angle_gamma   90.00
#
_symmetry.space_group_name_H-M   'P 1'
#
loop_
_entity.id
_entity.type
_entity.pdbx_description
1 polymer ?
#
loop_
_entity_poly.entity_id
_entity_poly.type
_entity_poly.pdbx_seq_one_letter_code
_entity_poly.pdbx_strand_id
1 'polypeptide(L)'
;MKDRTFLYIIGGVAIVSWLLYFAAYFNHYKMHYIVEGLIFSASATILYFVLVASFFKGSGGRKVTGTILGLVAATFVVVIAL
;
A
#
# COMPACT_ATOMS: atom_id res chain seq x y z
N MET A 1 -8.87 -20.82 1.37
CA MET A 1 -7.53 -20.82 0.75
C MET A 1 -7.45 -19.98 -0.54
N LYS A 2 -8.56 -19.56 -1.17
CA LYS A 2 -8.55 -18.71 -2.39
C LYS A 2 -8.21 -17.22 -2.15
N ASP A 3 -8.56 -16.66 -0.99
CA ASP A 3 -8.46 -15.20 -0.78
C ASP A 3 -7.03 -14.71 -0.44
N ARG A 4 -6.19 -15.57 0.15
CA ARG A 4 -4.81 -15.21 0.50
C ARG A 4 -4.01 -14.89 -0.75
N THR A 5 -3.95 -15.85 -1.67
CA THR A 5 -3.16 -15.74 -2.90
C THR A 5 -3.62 -14.58 -3.76
N PHE A 6 -4.93 -14.32 -3.83
CA PHE A 6 -5.48 -13.19 -4.57
C PHE A 6 -4.98 -11.83 -4.03
N LEU A 7 -4.97 -11.63 -2.71
CA LEU A 7 -4.47 -10.40 -2.10
C LEU A 7 -2.96 -10.21 -2.28
N TYR A 8 -2.17 -11.30 -2.26
CA TYR A 8 -0.75 -11.23 -2.59
C TYR A 8 -0.51 -10.88 -4.07
N ILE A 9 -1.32 -11.44 -4.98
CA ILE A 9 -1.25 -11.12 -6.42
C ILE A 9 -1.59 -9.66 -6.67
N ILE A 10 -2.67 -9.12 -6.08
CA ILE A 10 -3.01 -7.70 -6.19
C ILE A 10 -1.87 -6.81 -5.69
N GLY A 11 -1.28 -7.15 -4.55
CA GLY A 11 -0.11 -6.43 -4.03
C GLY A 11 1.06 -6.45 -5.01
N GLY A 12 1.36 -7.63 -5.58
CA GLY A 12 2.40 -7.78 -6.60
C GLY A 12 2.13 -6.95 -7.87
N VAL A 13 0.91 -7.00 -8.40
CA VAL A 13 0.50 -6.24 -9.60
C VAL A 13 0.61 -4.73 -9.34
N ALA A 14 0.24 -4.25 -8.15
CA ALA A 14 0.35 -2.85 -7.78
C ALA A 14 1.82 -2.38 -7.74
N ILE A 15 2.73 -3.18 -7.18
CA ILE A 15 4.17 -2.87 -7.13
C ILE A 15 4.76 -2.80 -8.54
N VAL A 16 4.45 -3.77 -9.40
CA VAL A 16 4.96 -3.80 -10.77
C VAL A 16 4.44 -2.60 -11.57
N SER A 17 3.15 -2.28 -11.43
CA SER A 17 2.55 -1.12 -12.10
C SER A 17 3.20 0.19 -11.64
N TRP A 18 3.51 0.30 -10.35
CA TRP A 18 4.19 1.46 -9.79
C TRP A 18 5.64 1.58 -10.28
N LEU A 19 6.40 0.48 -10.32
CA LEU A 19 7.76 0.47 -10.87
C LEU A 19 7.77 0.89 -12.35
N LEU A 20 6.80 0.40 -13.12
CA LEU A 20 6.61 0.80 -14.52
C LEU A 20 6.30 2.29 -14.65
N TYR A 21 5.46 2.84 -13.77
CA TYR A 21 5.18 4.28 -13.73
C TYR A 21 6.45 5.09 -13.47
N PHE A 22 7.24 4.73 -12.45
CA PHE A 22 8.49 5.45 -12.16
C PHE A 22 9.52 5.31 -13.28
N ALA A 23 9.61 4.14 -13.91
CA ALA A 23 10.48 3.93 -15.07
C ALA A 23 10.05 4.79 -16.27
N ALA A 24 8.75 4.87 -16.56
CA ALA A 24 8.22 5.65 -17.67
C ALA A 24 8.41 7.17 -17.49
N TYR A 25 8.37 7.66 -16.25
CA TYR A 25 8.46 9.09 -15.95
C TYR A 25 9.80 9.50 -15.30
N PHE A 26 10.81 8.62 -15.30
CA PHE A 26 12.11 8.88 -14.67
C PHE A 26 12.78 10.16 -15.19
N ASN A 27 12.65 10.44 -16.49
CA ASN A 27 13.21 11.64 -17.12
C ASN A 27 12.39 12.92 -16.87
N HIS A 28 11.17 12.79 -16.31
CA HIS A 28 10.22 13.89 -16.16
C HIS A 28 10.21 14.48 -14.74
N TYR A 29 10.69 13.74 -13.74
CA TYR A 29 10.73 14.15 -12.34
C TYR A 29 12.15 14.50 -11.88
N LYS A 30 12.28 15.50 -11.00
CA LYS A 30 13.56 15.74 -10.31
C LYS A 30 13.89 14.54 -9.41
N MET A 31 15.17 14.16 -9.37
CA MET A 31 15.67 13.02 -8.57
C MET A 31 15.14 12.99 -7.13
N HIS A 32 15.04 14.15 -6.48
CA HIS A 32 14.42 14.34 -5.17
C HIS A 32 13.02 13.70 -5.06
N TYR A 33 12.11 13.99 -6.00
CA TYR A 33 10.73 13.48 -5.96
C TYR A 33 10.66 11.99 -6.25
N ILE A 34 11.63 11.48 -7.02
CA ILE A 34 11.74 10.06 -7.32
C ILE A 34 12.11 9.29 -6.05
N VAL A 35 13.09 9.78 -5.30
CA VAL A 35 13.55 9.17 -4.04
C VAL A 35 12.45 9.23 -2.97
N GLU A 36 11.78 10.38 -2.79
CA GLU A 36 10.65 10.49 -1.86
C GLU A 36 9.52 9.53 -2.23
N GLY A 37 9.15 9.48 -3.51
CA GLY A 37 8.13 8.57 -4.01
C GLY A 37 8.49 7.09 -3.78
N LEU A 38 9.76 6.73 -3.97
CA LEU A 38 10.27 5.38 -3.74
C LEU A 38 10.25 4.99 -2.27
N ILE A 39 10.65 5.88 -1.38
CA ILE A 39 10.60 5.63 0.08
C ILE A 39 9.15 5.46 0.53
N PHE A 40 8.27 6.36 0.09
CA PHE A 40 6.86 6.29 0.40
C PHE A 40 6.23 4.99 -0.12
N SER A 41 6.46 4.63 -1.37
CA SER A 41 5.88 3.42 -1.96
C SER A 41 6.42 2.14 -1.33
N ALA A 42 7.72 2.08 -1.03
CA ALA A 42 8.33 0.94 -0.35
C ALA A 42 7.71 0.77 1.04
N SER A 43 7.56 1.85 1.81
CA SER A 43 6.94 1.81 3.14
C SER A 43 5.46 1.38 3.08
N ALA A 44 4.68 1.89 2.12
CA ALA A 44 3.30 1.53 1.91
C ALA A 44 3.14 0.05 1.50
N THR A 45 4.05 -0.45 0.67
CA THR A 45 4.08 -1.86 0.24
C THR A 45 4.37 -2.80 1.40
N ILE A 46 5.36 -2.47 2.23
CA ILE A 46 5.68 -3.25 3.44
C ILE A 46 4.45 -3.27 4.36
N LEU A 47 3.83 -2.12 4.58
CA LEU A 47 2.63 -2.01 5.41
C LEU A 47 1.48 -2.88 4.86
N TYR A 48 1.26 -2.86 3.54
CA TYR A 48 0.24 -3.70 2.89
C TYR A 48 0.46 -5.19 3.16
N PHE A 49 1.67 -5.71 2.95
CA PHE A 49 1.93 -7.14 3.19
C PHE A 49 1.85 -7.52 4.67
N VAL A 50 2.25 -6.62 5.58
CA VAL A 50 2.09 -6.82 7.03
C VAL A 50 0.61 -6.89 7.41
N LEU A 51 -0.22 -6.03 6.82
CA LEU A 51 -1.68 -6.04 7.02
C LEU A 51 -2.31 -7.31 6.45
N VAL A 52 -1.96 -7.72 5.24
CA VAL A 52 -2.43 -8.98 4.63
C VAL A 52 -2.04 -10.16 5.51
N ALA A 53 -0.77 -10.24 5.94
CA ALA A 53 -0.31 -11.31 6.83
C ALA A 53 -1.06 -11.32 8.17
N SER A 54 -1.29 -10.14 8.76
CA SER A 54 -2.02 -9.97 10.02
C SER A 54 -3.49 -10.33 9.88
N PHE A 55 -4.16 -9.93 8.79
CA PHE A 55 -5.55 -10.24 8.50
C PHE A 55 -5.83 -11.76 8.55
N PHE A 56 -4.86 -12.55 8.10
CA PHE A 56 -4.99 -14.00 8.06
C PHE A 56 -4.56 -14.74 9.32
N LYS A 57 -3.99 -14.04 10.31
CA LYS A 57 -3.46 -14.61 11.56
C LYS A 57 -4.53 -14.93 12.62
N GLY A 58 -5.79 -14.50 12.44
CA GLY A 58 -6.90 -14.84 13.35
C GLY A 58 -7.87 -13.68 13.58
N SER A 59 -8.73 -13.77 14.60
CA SER A 59 -9.70 -12.70 14.95
C SER A 59 -9.01 -11.40 15.39
N GLY A 60 -7.93 -11.50 16.17
CA GLY A 60 -7.13 -10.34 16.60
C GLY A 60 -6.47 -9.59 15.43
N GLY A 61 -5.90 -10.34 14.49
CA GLY A 61 -5.26 -9.76 13.30
C GLY A 61 -6.25 -9.10 12.33
N ARG A 62 -7.48 -9.65 12.20
CA ARG A 62 -8.58 -9.00 11.46
C ARG A 62 -9.01 -7.68 12.11
N LYS A 63 -9.12 -7.63 13.45
CA LYS A 63 -9.50 -6.42 14.18
C LYS A 63 -8.46 -5.31 13.99
N VAL A 64 -7.17 -5.63 14.13
CA VAL A 64 -6.06 -4.69 13.90
C VAL A 64 -6.07 -4.15 12.46
N THR A 65 -6.20 -5.05 11.48
CA THR A 65 -6.23 -4.66 10.06
C THR A 65 -7.41 -3.73 9.77
N GLY A 66 -8.60 -4.05 10.30
CA GLY A 66 -9.79 -3.21 10.15
C GLY A 66 -9.65 -1.84 10.82
N THR A 67 -9.06 -1.76 12.02
CA THR A 67 -8.81 -0.48 12.70
C THR A 67 -7.85 0.41 11.89
N ILE A 68 -6.76 -0.16 11.38
CA ILE A 68 -5.78 0.60 10.59
C ILE A 68 -6.40 1.10 9.28
N LEU A 69 -7.13 0.24 8.55
CA LEU A 69 -7.84 0.66 7.34
C LEU A 69 -8.90 1.73 7.62
N GLY A 70 -9.63 1.61 8.73
CA GLY A 70 -10.60 2.61 9.15
C GLY A 70 -9.95 3.96 9.47
N LEU A 71 -8.78 3.96 10.11
CA LEU A 71 -8.00 5.16 10.40
C LEU A 71 -7.49 5.84 9.12
N VAL A 72 -6.98 5.07 8.16
CA VAL A 72 -6.55 5.58 6.86
C VAL A 72 -7.73 6.15 6.07
N ALA A 73 -8.87 5.49 6.06
CA ALA A 73 -10.06 6.01 5.40
C ALA A 73 -10.55 7.32 6.05
N ALA A 74 -10.53 7.40 7.38
CA ALA A 74 -10.91 8.59 8.11
C ALA A 74 -9.98 9.77 7.82
N THR A 75 -8.66 9.57 7.77
CA THR A 75 -7.72 10.64 7.40
C THR A 75 -7.93 11.12 5.97
N PHE A 76 -8.19 10.22 5.02
CA PHE A 76 -8.53 10.62 3.65
C PHE A 76 -9.80 11.46 3.58
N VAL A 77 -10.87 11.07 4.29
CA VAL A 77 -12.12 11.85 4.34
C VAL A 77 -11.89 13.24 4.94
N VAL A 78 -11.13 13.33 6.03
CA VAL A 78 -10.81 14.63 6.67
C VAL A 78 -9.98 15.51 5.74
N VAL A 79 -9.00 14.96 5.02
CA VAL A 79 -8.17 15.72 4.08
C VAL A 79 -8.96 16.22 2.88
N ILE A 80 -9.94 15.46 2.38
CA ILE A 80 -10.80 15.88 1.26
C ILE A 80 -11.86 16.90 1.70
N ALA A 81 -12.28 16.86 2.97
CA ALA A 81 -13.30 17.75 3.52
C ALA A 81 -12.75 19.12 3.98
N LEU A 82 -11.43 19.31 3.98
CA LEU A 82 -10.72 20.56 4.28
C LEU A 82 -10.40 21.32 2.98
#